data_AF-A0ABD1FG22-F1
#
_entry.id   AF-A0ABD1FG22-F1
#
_cell.length_a   1.000
_cell.length_b   1.000
_cell.length_c   1.000
_cell.angle_alpha   90.00
_cell.angle_beta   90.00
_cell.angle_gamma   90.00
#
_symmetry.space_group_name_H-M   'P 1'
#
loop_
_entity.id
_entity.type
_entity.pdbx_description
1 polymer ?
#
loop_
_entity_poly.entity_id
_entity_poly.type
_entity_poly.pdbx_seq_one_letter_code
_entity_poly.pdbx_strand_id
1 'polypeptide(L)'
;MADNIELFTEDKLEYCFFPNATGFIQFRVRAPHDAHLALTTQAAEVDPMYEVFIGGWGNTKSIIRKNRTKPDVAEVPTPNILSEGEYRGFWIRWDHGTIAVGREGDPAPFLSWADSERIPIEYVGVCTGWGANGNWIIQPPNATQNGAAGRPGAAGLAGGQCWVSASSGQVPPSGFAGGEDNGEPLYVIRANFNGGLIPGKLVPSHGQAYVAWGGAENPVQEYEVLCDFLGEWRATSGGNIPPNAVPAGQSEDGEALYVGRVVHDGSLTVGKVQPSHGVLYIPYGGQELSFTDYEILVS
;
A
#
# COMPACT_ATOMS: atom_id res chain seq x y z
N MET A 1 -6.72 10.31 -14.11
CA MET A 1 -5.37 9.73 -14.34
C MET A 1 -4.46 10.54 -13.45
N ALA A 2 -3.77 9.91 -12.49
CA ALA A 2 -2.68 10.58 -11.82
C ALA A 2 -1.55 10.67 -12.85
N ASP A 3 -1.16 11.89 -13.20
CA ASP A 3 -0.08 12.11 -14.16
C ASP A 3 1.24 11.61 -13.57
N ASN A 4 2.10 11.03 -14.42
CA ASN A 4 3.44 10.64 -14.00
C ASN A 4 4.19 11.87 -13.51
N ILE A 5 5.00 11.71 -12.46
CA ILE A 5 5.90 12.77 -12.05
C ILE A 5 7.15 12.66 -12.91
N GLU A 6 7.31 13.61 -13.83
CA GLU A 6 8.52 13.73 -14.64
C GLU A 6 9.52 14.64 -13.91
N LEU A 7 10.71 14.12 -13.62
CA LEU A 7 11.79 14.88 -12.98
C LEU A 7 13.04 14.83 -13.85
N PHE A 8 13.80 15.93 -13.80
CA PHE A 8 15.14 16.01 -14.37
C PHE A 8 16.14 16.22 -13.24
N THR A 9 17.23 15.47 -13.26
CA THR A 9 18.34 15.61 -12.31
C THR A 9 19.59 16.03 -13.08
N GLU A 10 20.20 17.12 -12.64
CA GLU A 10 21.45 17.64 -13.21
C GLU A 10 22.63 16.73 -12.84
N ASP A 11 23.79 16.98 -13.45
CA ASP A 11 25.07 16.42 -13.03
C ASP A 11 25.51 17.05 -11.70
N LYS A 12 24.79 16.69 -10.64
CA LYS A 12 25.00 17.16 -9.27
C LYS A 12 24.34 16.20 -8.29
N LEU A 13 25.06 15.89 -7.22
CA LEU A 13 24.56 15.05 -6.13
C LEU A 13 23.61 15.84 -5.21
N GLU A 14 22.42 16.17 -5.71
CA GLU A 14 21.37 16.86 -4.97
C GLU A 14 20.03 16.13 -5.16
N TYR A 15 19.46 15.64 -4.06
CA TYR A 15 18.24 14.84 -4.08
C TYR A 15 17.00 15.71 -4.26
N CYS A 16 16.14 15.34 -5.21
CA CYS A 16 14.77 15.84 -5.30
C CYS A 16 13.85 14.94 -4.47
N PHE A 17 13.44 15.42 -3.29
CA PHE A 17 12.57 14.67 -2.38
C PHE A 17 11.08 14.85 -2.69
N PHE A 18 10.31 13.78 -2.54
CA PHE A 18 8.86 13.77 -2.57
C PHE A 18 8.32 12.78 -1.51
N PRO A 19 7.13 13.04 -0.93
CA PRO A 19 6.55 12.15 0.06
C PRO A 19 6.19 10.80 -0.58
N ASN A 20 6.58 9.71 0.06
CA ASN A 20 6.18 8.36 -0.28
C ASN A 20 6.38 7.43 0.93
N ALA A 21 5.29 7.17 1.65
CA ALA A 21 5.25 6.22 2.77
C ALA A 21 4.63 4.86 2.38
N THR A 22 4.46 4.58 1.08
CA THR A 22 3.66 3.43 0.61
C THR A 22 4.35 2.08 0.72
N GLY A 23 5.65 2.04 1.07
CA GLY A 23 6.42 0.80 1.03
C GLY A 23 6.90 0.42 -0.37
N PHE A 24 6.59 1.21 -1.40
CA PHE A 24 6.91 0.88 -2.79
C PHE A 24 7.13 2.12 -3.65
N ILE A 25 8.00 2.01 -4.65
CA ILE A 25 8.12 2.97 -5.75
C ILE A 25 8.43 2.23 -7.04
N GLN A 26 7.75 2.62 -8.12
CA GLN A 26 8.10 2.24 -9.48
C GLN A 26 8.47 3.47 -10.28
N PHE A 27 9.56 3.37 -11.03
CA PHE A 27 10.06 4.48 -11.82
C PHE A 27 10.78 3.98 -13.06
N ARG A 28 10.87 4.84 -14.07
CA ARG A 28 11.77 4.67 -15.20
C ARG A 28 12.80 5.77 -15.19
N VAL A 29 14.04 5.43 -15.53
CA VAL A 29 15.14 6.38 -15.61
C VAL A 29 15.90 6.19 -16.91
N ARG A 30 16.29 7.31 -17.54
CA ARG A 30 17.25 7.38 -18.65
C ARG A 30 18.46 8.17 -18.19
N ALA A 31 19.56 7.48 -17.97
CA ALA A 31 20.83 8.01 -17.47
C ALA A 31 21.98 7.04 -17.88
N PRO A 32 23.19 7.54 -18.15
CA PRO A 32 24.32 6.67 -18.52
C PRO A 32 24.79 5.76 -17.37
N HIS A 33 24.71 6.25 -16.13
CA HIS A 33 25.13 5.56 -14.90
C HIS A 33 24.62 6.28 -13.64
N ASP A 34 24.83 5.67 -12.47
CA ASP A 34 24.69 6.25 -11.12
C ASP A 34 23.30 6.86 -10.82
N ALA A 35 22.23 6.09 -11.01
CA ALA A 35 20.88 6.47 -10.53
C ALA A 35 20.79 6.23 -9.02
N HIS A 36 20.55 7.29 -8.23
CA HIS A 36 20.54 7.25 -6.77
C HIS A 36 19.14 7.48 -6.22
N LEU A 37 18.75 6.67 -5.24
CA LEU A 37 17.51 6.82 -4.50
C LEU A 37 17.80 6.86 -3.00
N ALA A 38 17.26 7.85 -2.31
CA ALA A 38 17.30 7.98 -0.85
C ALA A 38 15.94 7.60 -0.27
N LEU A 39 15.92 6.76 0.77
CA LEU A 39 14.75 6.41 1.55
C LEU A 39 14.92 6.98 2.96
N THR A 40 14.09 7.94 3.35
CA THR A 40 14.32 8.79 4.52
C THR A 40 13.04 9.02 5.34
N THR A 41 13.21 9.38 6.61
CA THR A 41 12.09 9.76 7.49
C THR A 41 11.59 11.19 7.23
N GLN A 42 12.38 12.03 6.56
CA GLN A 42 12.06 13.43 6.26
C GLN A 42 12.59 13.77 4.85
N ALA A 43 12.12 14.88 4.26
CA ALA A 43 12.60 15.38 2.95
C ALA A 43 14.02 15.98 3.01
N ALA A 44 14.98 15.22 3.54
CA ALA A 44 16.37 15.63 3.73
C ALA A 44 17.29 14.41 3.81
N GLU A 45 18.57 14.61 3.49
CA GLU A 45 19.64 13.64 3.77
C GLU A 45 19.93 13.60 5.28
N VAL A 46 19.13 12.85 6.03
CA VAL A 46 19.21 12.75 7.50
C VAL A 46 19.23 11.29 7.94
N ASP A 47 20.05 10.99 8.95
CA ASP A 47 20.04 9.66 9.57
C ASP A 47 18.82 9.52 10.50
N PRO A 48 18.16 8.34 10.53
CA PRO A 48 18.48 7.16 9.74
C PRO A 48 18.02 7.26 8.27
N MET A 49 18.85 6.80 7.34
CA MET A 49 18.53 6.75 5.91
C MET A 49 19.09 5.51 5.22
N TYR A 50 18.45 5.15 4.11
CA TYR A 50 19.00 4.19 3.16
C TYR A 50 19.24 4.84 1.80
N GLU A 51 20.31 4.42 1.16
CA GLU A 51 20.63 4.80 -0.21
C GLU A 51 20.64 3.55 -1.09
N VAL A 52 19.96 3.61 -2.22
CA VAL A 52 20.01 2.59 -3.27
C VAL A 52 20.66 3.20 -4.49
N PHE A 53 21.79 2.64 -4.93
CA PHE A 53 22.44 3.05 -6.17
C PHE A 53 22.22 1.97 -7.22
N ILE A 54 21.65 2.34 -8.36
CA ILE A 54 21.45 1.47 -9.51
C ILE A 54 22.43 1.89 -10.60
N GLY A 55 23.18 0.93 -11.14
CA GLY A 55 24.20 1.22 -12.16
C GLY A 55 25.30 2.15 -11.66
N GLY A 56 25.70 2.01 -10.41
CA GLY A 56 26.82 2.73 -9.83
C GLY A 56 28.17 2.33 -10.43
N TRP A 57 29.20 3.14 -10.17
CA TRP A 57 30.58 2.94 -10.65
C TRP A 57 30.64 2.78 -12.17
N GLY A 58 30.05 3.74 -12.89
CA GLY A 58 30.00 3.70 -14.36
C GLY A 58 29.16 2.54 -14.87
N ASN A 59 27.99 2.31 -14.27
CA ASN A 59 27.03 1.28 -14.70
C ASN A 59 27.51 -0.16 -14.55
N THR A 60 28.30 -0.45 -13.50
CA THR A 60 28.88 -1.80 -13.29
C THR A 60 28.21 -2.57 -12.15
N LYS A 61 27.65 -1.90 -11.14
CA LYS A 61 27.05 -2.55 -9.97
C LYS A 61 25.92 -1.76 -9.33
N SER A 62 25.14 -2.41 -8.48
CA SER A 62 24.09 -1.78 -7.68
C SER A 62 24.29 -2.11 -6.20
N ILE A 63 23.96 -1.16 -5.31
CA ILE A 63 24.21 -1.29 -3.86
C ILE A 63 23.04 -0.78 -3.02
N ILE A 64 22.98 -1.25 -1.78
CA ILE A 64 22.23 -0.62 -0.69
C ILE A 64 23.24 -0.14 0.34
N ARG A 65 23.11 1.10 0.81
CA ARG A 65 23.92 1.69 1.87
C ARG A 65 23.03 2.22 2.98
N LYS A 66 23.45 2.05 4.23
CA LYS A 66 22.78 2.63 5.40
C LYS A 66 23.60 3.81 5.95
N ASN A 67 22.91 4.90 6.27
CA ASN A 67 23.44 6.09 6.96
C ASN A 67 24.73 6.65 6.33
N ARG A 68 24.85 6.57 5.00
CA ARG A 68 26.03 7.02 4.23
C ARG A 68 27.36 6.42 4.72
N THR A 69 27.32 5.28 5.41
CA THR A 69 28.50 4.60 5.97
C THR A 69 29.03 3.48 5.07
N LYS A 70 30.31 3.15 5.23
CA LYS A 70 30.95 1.99 4.59
C LYS A 70 31.26 0.91 5.64
N PRO A 71 31.23 -0.39 5.28
CA PRO A 71 30.92 -0.94 3.96
C PRO A 71 29.45 -0.80 3.56
N ASP A 72 29.15 -0.92 2.26
CA ASP A 72 27.77 -0.99 1.77
C ASP A 72 27.13 -2.29 2.31
N VAL A 73 25.83 -2.26 2.62
CA VAL A 73 25.13 -3.37 3.29
C VAL A 73 24.68 -4.46 2.33
N ALA A 74 24.53 -4.14 1.05
CA ALA A 74 24.37 -5.10 -0.03
C ALA A 74 25.01 -4.58 -1.33
N GLU A 75 25.52 -5.49 -2.15
CA GLU A 75 26.17 -5.19 -3.43
C GLU A 75 25.92 -6.33 -4.42
N VAL A 76 25.54 -6.00 -5.64
CA VAL A 76 25.36 -6.96 -6.74
C VAL A 76 25.95 -6.39 -8.04
N PRO A 77 26.75 -7.17 -8.81
CA PRO A 77 27.16 -6.78 -10.15
C PRO A 77 25.96 -6.62 -11.08
N THR A 78 25.84 -5.47 -11.73
CA THR A 78 24.73 -5.13 -12.64
C THR A 78 25.27 -4.35 -13.84
N PRO A 79 26.15 -4.95 -14.67
CA PRO A 79 26.77 -4.26 -15.78
C PRO A 79 25.72 -3.82 -16.81
N ASN A 80 25.83 -2.58 -17.27
CA ASN A 80 24.95 -1.98 -18.27
C ASN A 80 23.47 -2.04 -17.88
N ILE A 81 23.13 -1.88 -16.60
CA ILE A 81 21.73 -1.92 -16.15
C ILE A 81 20.97 -0.63 -16.52
N LEU A 82 21.64 0.52 -16.52
CA LEU A 82 21.13 1.80 -17.01
C LEU A 82 21.48 2.04 -18.49
N SER A 83 20.86 3.06 -19.10
CA SER A 83 21.10 3.46 -20.49
C SER A 83 20.86 4.97 -20.69
N GLU A 84 21.75 5.62 -21.42
CA GLU A 84 21.58 7.01 -21.86
C GLU A 84 20.57 7.13 -23.03
N GLY A 85 20.39 6.06 -23.81
CA GLY A 85 19.60 6.08 -25.04
C GLY A 85 18.11 5.77 -24.83
N GLU A 86 17.73 5.13 -23.72
CA GLU A 86 16.37 4.67 -23.47
C GLU A 86 15.99 4.72 -21.98
N TYR A 87 14.69 4.84 -21.71
CA TYR A 87 14.17 4.67 -20.36
C TYR A 87 14.21 3.19 -19.95
N ARG A 88 14.73 2.93 -18.75
CA ARG A 88 14.70 1.60 -18.13
C ARG A 88 13.98 1.66 -16.80
N GLY A 89 13.09 0.69 -16.58
CA GLY A 89 12.19 0.65 -15.44
C GLY A 89 12.71 -0.20 -14.29
N PHE A 90 12.44 0.27 -13.08
CA PHE A 90 12.83 -0.37 -11.82
C PHE A 90 11.73 -0.20 -10.78
N TRP A 91 11.79 -1.05 -9.76
CA TRP A 91 11.00 -0.88 -8.55
C TRP A 91 11.87 -1.04 -7.31
N ILE A 92 11.51 -0.32 -6.24
CA ILE A 92 12.04 -0.54 -4.89
C ILE A 92 10.87 -0.79 -3.95
N ARG A 93 10.99 -1.81 -3.10
CA ARG A 93 10.04 -2.12 -2.04
C ARG A 93 10.75 -2.05 -0.69
N TRP A 94 10.11 -1.45 0.31
CA TRP A 94 10.55 -1.47 1.70
C TRP A 94 9.42 -1.95 2.60
N ASP A 95 9.58 -3.16 3.16
CA ASP A 95 8.60 -3.79 4.03
C ASP A 95 9.29 -4.55 5.18
N HIS A 96 8.78 -4.39 6.40
CA HIS A 96 9.25 -5.15 7.58
C HIS A 96 10.78 -5.13 7.80
N GLY A 97 11.45 -4.01 7.48
CA GLY A 97 12.90 -3.87 7.57
C GLY A 97 13.67 -4.40 6.36
N THR A 98 13.02 -4.98 5.35
CA THR A 98 13.64 -5.43 4.11
C THR A 98 13.52 -4.37 3.03
N ILE A 99 14.63 -4.07 2.35
CA ILE A 99 14.67 -3.25 1.13
C ILE A 99 15.00 -4.18 -0.02
N ALA A 100 14.15 -4.18 -1.05
CA ALA A 100 14.32 -5.00 -2.24
C ALA A 100 14.22 -4.13 -3.51
N VAL A 101 15.04 -4.43 -4.51
CA VAL A 101 15.16 -3.68 -5.75
C VAL A 101 15.05 -4.64 -6.93
N GLY A 102 14.19 -4.34 -7.89
CA GLY A 102 13.99 -5.16 -9.09
C GLY A 102 13.78 -4.36 -10.35
N ARG A 103 13.61 -5.07 -11.47
CA ARG A 103 13.37 -4.49 -12.80
C ARG A 103 11.88 -4.41 -13.08
N GLU A 104 11.45 -3.40 -13.81
CA GLU A 104 10.07 -3.33 -14.30
C GLU A 104 9.72 -4.60 -15.10
N GLY A 105 8.59 -5.23 -14.78
CA GLY A 105 8.14 -6.47 -15.38
C GLY A 105 8.78 -7.75 -14.83
N ASP A 106 9.78 -7.65 -13.93
CA ASP A 106 10.37 -8.79 -13.23
C ASP A 106 9.95 -8.76 -11.75
N PRO A 107 9.19 -9.74 -11.24
CA PRO A 107 8.79 -9.78 -9.84
C PRO A 107 9.94 -10.13 -8.89
N ALA A 108 11.05 -10.69 -9.40
CA ALA A 108 12.18 -11.07 -8.57
C ALA A 108 13.13 -9.88 -8.34
N PRO A 109 13.53 -9.57 -7.09
CA PRO A 109 14.55 -8.56 -6.85
C PRO A 109 15.92 -9.06 -7.33
N PHE A 110 16.70 -8.17 -7.94
CA PHE A 110 18.11 -8.43 -8.22
C PHE A 110 19.03 -8.00 -7.07
N LEU A 111 18.52 -7.22 -6.12
CA LEU A 111 19.25 -6.72 -4.96
C LEU A 111 18.30 -6.62 -3.77
N SER A 112 18.69 -7.14 -2.61
CA SER A 112 17.89 -7.04 -1.39
C SER A 112 18.77 -7.04 -0.15
N TRP A 113 18.25 -6.45 0.93
CA TRP A 113 18.88 -6.45 2.24
C TRP A 113 17.83 -6.30 3.33
N ALA A 114 18.07 -6.92 4.49
CA ALA A 114 17.19 -6.83 5.65
C ALA A 114 17.91 -6.15 6.82
N ASP A 115 17.31 -5.09 7.34
CA ASP A 115 17.69 -4.44 8.58
C ASP A 115 16.92 -5.01 9.76
N SER A 116 17.60 -5.16 10.89
CA SER A 116 16.95 -5.42 12.17
C SER A 116 16.21 -4.19 12.72
N GLU A 117 16.61 -2.98 12.30
CA GLU A 117 16.01 -1.72 12.70
C GLU A 117 14.84 -1.34 11.78
N ARG A 118 13.68 -1.01 12.38
CA ARG A 118 12.50 -0.57 11.63
C ARG A 118 12.51 0.95 11.51
N ILE A 119 12.97 1.45 10.38
CA ILE A 119 13.02 2.89 10.07
C ILE A 119 11.76 3.27 9.28
N PRO A 120 10.94 4.22 9.76
CA PRO A 120 9.75 4.67 9.04
C PRO A 120 10.15 5.54 7.84
N ILE A 121 10.11 4.97 6.65
CA ILE A 121 10.39 5.71 5.42
C ILE A 121 9.13 6.48 5.03
N GLU A 122 9.24 7.80 4.99
CA GLU A 122 8.14 8.73 4.66
C GLU A 122 8.41 9.50 3.37
N TYR A 123 9.68 9.59 2.95
CA TYR A 123 10.12 10.33 1.78
C TYR A 123 11.07 9.50 0.91
N VAL A 124 10.96 9.72 -0.40
CA VAL A 124 11.92 9.23 -1.38
C VAL A 124 12.59 10.42 -2.05
N GLY A 125 13.92 10.40 -2.11
CA GLY A 125 14.72 11.33 -2.90
C GLY A 125 15.28 10.66 -4.12
N VAL A 126 15.30 11.32 -5.28
CA VAL A 126 16.00 10.85 -6.47
C VAL A 126 17.07 11.84 -6.93
N CYS A 127 18.22 11.34 -7.38
CA CYS A 127 19.24 12.12 -8.07
C CYS A 127 20.09 11.24 -8.99
N THR A 128 20.93 11.86 -9.81
CA THR A 128 22.02 11.17 -10.51
C THR A 128 23.36 11.54 -9.87
N GLY A 129 24.29 10.59 -9.84
CA GLY A 129 25.65 10.81 -9.37
C GLY A 129 26.47 11.72 -10.30
N TRP A 130 27.66 12.13 -9.84
CA TRP A 130 28.58 12.95 -10.63
C TRP A 130 28.96 12.30 -11.96
N GLY A 131 29.00 13.10 -13.02
CA GLY A 131 29.22 12.69 -14.41
C GLY A 131 27.96 12.21 -15.14
N ALA A 132 26.78 12.26 -14.52
CA ALA A 132 25.53 11.83 -15.13
C ALA A 132 24.37 12.80 -14.84
N ASN A 133 23.58 13.08 -15.87
CA ASN A 133 22.25 13.66 -15.73
C ASN A 133 21.18 12.57 -15.92
N GLY A 134 20.00 12.77 -15.34
CA GLY A 134 18.92 11.79 -15.36
C GLY A 134 17.59 12.39 -15.78
N ASN A 135 16.85 11.66 -16.63
CA ASN A 135 15.43 11.92 -16.82
C ASN A 135 14.66 10.80 -16.14
N TRP A 136 13.71 11.17 -15.28
CA TRP A 136 12.97 10.26 -14.42
C TRP A 136 11.49 10.37 -14.73
N ILE A 137 10.84 9.21 -14.83
CA ILE A 137 9.39 9.08 -14.84
C ILE A 137 9.06 8.29 -13.59
N ILE A 138 8.70 8.99 -12.52
CA ILE A 138 8.20 8.34 -11.31
C ILE A 138 6.73 8.09 -11.56
N GLN A 139 6.38 6.81 -11.56
CA GLN A 139 4.99 6.44 -11.62
C GLN A 139 4.43 6.73 -10.22
N PRO A 140 3.43 7.62 -10.08
CA PRO A 140 2.64 7.62 -8.85
C PRO A 140 2.15 6.19 -8.65
N PRO A 141 1.94 5.74 -7.41
CA PRO A 141 1.43 4.39 -7.14
C PRO A 141 0.17 4.14 -7.98
N ASN A 142 0.33 3.51 -9.14
CA ASN A 142 -0.70 3.33 -10.15
C ASN A 142 -0.90 1.82 -10.27
N ALA A 143 -2.13 1.39 -9.98
CA ALA A 143 -2.60 0.01 -9.81
C ALA A 143 -2.53 -0.89 -11.08
N THR A 144 -1.65 -0.60 -12.04
CA THR A 144 -1.60 -1.29 -13.33
C THR A 144 -0.18 -1.30 -13.90
N GLN A 145 0.59 -2.36 -13.63
CA GLN A 145 1.49 -3.04 -14.59
C GLN A 145 1.93 -4.39 -14.00
N ASN A 146 1.08 -5.40 -14.19
CA ASN A 146 1.49 -6.81 -14.27
C ASN A 146 0.52 -7.54 -15.19
N GLY A 147 0.87 -7.62 -16.48
CA GLY A 147 0.38 -8.65 -17.38
C GLY A 147 1.61 -9.41 -17.91
N ALA A 148 1.61 -10.71 -18.13
CA ALA A 148 0.58 -11.72 -17.94
C ALA A 148 1.25 -13.10 -18.04
N ALA A 149 0.84 -14.04 -17.19
CA ALA A 149 0.70 -15.44 -17.58
C ALA A 149 -0.34 -16.12 -16.68
N GLY A 150 -1.59 -16.23 -17.18
CA GLY A 150 -2.57 -17.24 -16.76
C GLY A 150 -3.62 -16.83 -15.72
N ARG A 151 -4.74 -16.26 -16.20
CA ARG A 151 -6.05 -16.09 -15.53
C ARG A 151 -6.93 -17.36 -15.75
N PRO A 152 -7.95 -17.69 -14.93
CA PRO A 152 -9.24 -16.95 -14.85
C PRO A 152 -9.84 -16.88 -13.42
N GLY A 153 -10.63 -15.91 -12.99
CA GLY A 153 -11.13 -14.69 -13.58
C GLY A 153 -11.84 -13.88 -12.48
N ALA A 154 -11.91 -12.57 -12.64
CA ALA A 154 -12.90 -11.70 -12.02
C ALA A 154 -12.92 -10.39 -12.82
N ALA A 155 -14.13 -9.90 -13.04
CA ALA A 155 -14.50 -8.81 -13.91
C ALA A 155 -13.94 -7.44 -13.44
N GLY A 156 -13.98 -6.45 -14.34
CA GLY A 156 -13.49 -5.06 -14.13
C GLY A 156 -14.26 -4.29 -13.05
N LEU A 157 -14.10 -2.98 -12.86
CA LEU A 157 -13.58 -1.86 -13.63
C LEU A 157 -13.22 -0.76 -12.59
N ALA A 158 -12.43 0.24 -13.01
CA ALA A 158 -12.52 1.65 -12.59
C ALA A 158 -12.83 1.95 -11.10
N GLY A 159 -11.82 2.32 -10.31
CA GLY A 159 -12.07 2.95 -9.00
C GLY A 159 -10.93 2.93 -7.98
N GLY A 160 -9.96 2.01 -8.03
CA GLY A 160 -10.25 0.60 -7.79
C GLY A 160 -9.62 0.21 -6.44
N GLN A 161 -10.46 -0.02 -5.43
CA GLN A 161 -10.03 -0.58 -4.14
C GLN A 161 -9.25 -1.88 -4.37
N CYS A 162 -8.08 -2.05 -3.75
CA CYS A 162 -7.31 -3.29 -3.85
C CYS A 162 -7.83 -4.26 -2.80
N TRP A 163 -8.63 -5.24 -3.22
CA TRP A 163 -9.13 -6.30 -2.35
C TRP A 163 -8.29 -7.55 -2.59
N VAL A 164 -7.55 -7.99 -1.57
CA VAL A 164 -6.62 -9.13 -1.66
C VAL A 164 -7.20 -10.31 -0.89
N SER A 165 -7.40 -11.43 -1.57
CA SER A 165 -7.88 -12.66 -0.94
C SER A 165 -6.95 -13.13 0.17
N ALA A 166 -7.53 -13.48 1.31
CA ALA A 166 -6.85 -14.02 2.46
C ALA A 166 -7.76 -15.02 3.18
N SER A 167 -7.18 -15.77 4.10
CA SER A 167 -7.93 -16.73 4.89
C SER A 167 -7.23 -17.03 6.21
N SER A 168 -7.95 -17.69 7.13
CA SER A 168 -7.36 -18.26 8.35
C SER A 168 -6.53 -17.25 9.17
N GLY A 169 -7.05 -16.03 9.33
CA GLY A 169 -6.41 -14.97 10.10
C GLY A 169 -5.24 -14.28 9.41
N GLN A 170 -4.89 -14.67 8.19
CA GLN A 170 -3.82 -14.01 7.44
C GLN A 170 -4.20 -12.58 7.08
N VAL A 171 -3.24 -11.68 7.27
CA VAL A 171 -3.30 -10.29 6.81
C VAL A 171 -2.31 -10.17 5.65
N PRO A 172 -2.76 -9.84 4.43
CA PRO A 172 -1.86 -9.52 3.34
C PRO A 172 -0.96 -8.32 3.66
N PRO A 173 0.24 -8.24 3.07
CA PRO A 173 1.04 -7.01 3.11
C PRO A 173 0.20 -5.79 2.69
N SER A 174 0.41 -4.66 3.36
CA SER A 174 -0.35 -3.42 3.13
C SER A 174 -1.86 -3.48 3.44
N GLY A 175 -2.31 -4.42 4.29
CA GLY A 175 -3.67 -4.41 4.80
C GLY A 175 -4.04 -3.05 5.41
N PHE A 176 -5.19 -2.51 5.01
CA PHE A 176 -5.70 -1.23 5.47
C PHE A 176 -6.29 -1.38 6.88
N ALA A 177 -5.58 -0.82 7.86
CA ALA A 177 -6.04 -0.73 9.24
C ALA A 177 -7.13 0.36 9.32
N GLY A 178 -8.38 -0.07 9.41
CA GLY A 178 -9.52 0.86 9.50
C GLY A 178 -9.93 1.18 10.95
N GLY A 179 -9.40 0.43 11.91
CA GLY A 179 -9.68 0.56 13.33
C GLY A 179 -8.51 0.12 14.19
N GLU A 180 -8.68 0.27 15.50
CA GLU A 180 -7.72 -0.13 16.52
C GLU A 180 -8.46 -0.58 17.78
N ASP A 181 -7.96 -1.65 18.40
CA ASP A 181 -8.39 -2.09 19.72
C ASP A 181 -7.16 -2.25 20.63
N ASN A 182 -7.05 -1.43 21.67
CA ASN A 182 -5.94 -1.48 22.64
C ASN A 182 -4.53 -1.51 22.01
N GLY A 183 -4.30 -0.73 20.95
CA GLY A 183 -3.02 -0.70 20.22
C GLY A 183 -2.85 -1.82 19.18
N GLU A 184 -3.82 -2.72 19.03
CA GLU A 184 -3.86 -3.71 17.96
C GLU A 184 -4.66 -3.18 16.76
N PRO A 185 -4.09 -3.19 15.54
CA PRO A 185 -4.82 -2.76 14.35
C PRO A 185 -5.94 -3.74 13.96
N LEU A 186 -7.09 -3.19 13.58
CA LEU A 186 -8.20 -3.92 13.00
C LEU A 186 -8.25 -3.68 11.49
N TYR A 187 -8.18 -4.74 10.70
CA TYR A 187 -8.10 -4.64 9.24
C TYR A 187 -9.47 -4.69 8.59
N VAL A 188 -9.70 -3.84 7.58
CA VAL A 188 -10.94 -3.85 6.80
C VAL A 188 -10.97 -5.07 5.90
N ILE A 189 -12.03 -5.86 6.02
CA ILE A 189 -12.27 -7.01 5.15
C ILE A 189 -13.63 -6.94 4.49
N ARG A 190 -13.84 -7.76 3.47
CA ARG A 190 -15.17 -8.15 3.00
C ARG A 190 -15.21 -9.66 2.79
N ALA A 191 -16.35 -10.28 3.02
CA ALA A 191 -16.51 -11.73 2.86
C ALA A 191 -17.88 -12.08 2.28
N ASN A 192 -17.93 -13.16 1.49
CA ASN A 192 -19.20 -13.72 1.05
C ASN A 192 -19.88 -14.41 2.24
N PHE A 193 -21.08 -13.96 2.62
CA PHE A 193 -21.83 -14.51 3.75
C PHE A 193 -23.33 -14.37 3.51
N ASN A 194 -24.07 -15.49 3.62
CA ASN A 194 -25.54 -15.55 3.43
C ASN A 194 -26.09 -14.83 2.19
N GLY A 195 -25.38 -14.91 1.06
CA GLY A 195 -25.80 -14.33 -0.21
C GLY A 195 -25.38 -12.88 -0.43
N GLY A 196 -24.78 -12.22 0.57
CA GLY A 196 -24.17 -10.90 0.45
C GLY A 196 -22.64 -10.96 0.43
N LEU A 197 -22.02 -9.89 -0.09
CA LEU A 197 -20.60 -9.58 0.09
C LEU A 197 -20.50 -8.50 1.17
N ILE A 198 -20.12 -8.90 2.39
CA ILE A 198 -20.33 -8.08 3.59
C ILE A 198 -18.99 -7.53 4.10
N PRO A 199 -18.87 -6.20 4.26
CA PRO A 199 -17.72 -5.58 4.94
C PRO A 199 -17.67 -5.93 6.44
N GLY A 200 -16.47 -6.06 6.98
CA GLY A 200 -16.24 -6.41 8.38
C GLY A 200 -14.82 -6.11 8.84
N LYS A 201 -14.41 -6.80 9.91
CA LYS A 201 -13.10 -6.61 10.56
C LYS A 201 -12.32 -7.91 10.64
N LEU A 202 -11.01 -7.84 10.50
CA LEU A 202 -10.08 -8.91 10.87
C LEU A 202 -9.30 -8.51 12.11
N VAL A 203 -9.30 -9.40 13.11
CA VAL A 203 -8.63 -9.23 14.40
C VAL A 203 -7.42 -10.17 14.42
N PRO A 204 -6.18 -9.67 14.29
CA PRO A 204 -4.98 -10.52 14.20
C PRO A 204 -4.78 -11.46 15.39
N SER A 205 -5.00 -10.98 16.62
CA SER A 205 -4.84 -11.72 17.86
C SER A 205 -5.82 -12.88 17.99
N HIS A 206 -7.02 -12.75 17.39
CA HIS A 206 -7.99 -13.84 17.30
C HIS A 206 -7.65 -14.82 16.17
N GLY A 207 -6.84 -14.39 15.19
CA GLY A 207 -6.63 -15.12 13.94
C GLY A 207 -7.93 -15.31 13.15
N GLN A 208 -8.89 -14.39 13.30
CA GLN A 208 -10.27 -14.55 12.82
C GLN A 208 -10.84 -13.23 12.28
N ALA A 209 -11.47 -13.31 11.11
CA ALA A 209 -12.28 -12.24 10.55
C ALA A 209 -13.76 -12.40 10.93
N TYR A 210 -14.47 -11.28 11.03
CA TYR A 210 -15.86 -11.21 11.44
C TYR A 210 -16.67 -10.28 10.56
N VAL A 211 -17.91 -10.67 10.26
CA VAL A 211 -18.91 -9.82 9.59
C VAL A 211 -20.17 -9.72 10.44
N ALA A 212 -20.81 -8.55 10.39
CA ALA A 212 -22.10 -8.30 11.03
C ALA A 212 -23.22 -8.79 10.11
N TRP A 213 -24.01 -9.77 10.55
CA TRP A 213 -25.20 -10.22 9.81
C TRP A 213 -26.21 -10.92 10.73
N GLY A 214 -27.50 -10.63 10.53
CA GLY A 214 -28.60 -11.34 11.18
C GLY A 214 -28.65 -11.20 12.70
N GLY A 215 -28.19 -10.07 13.24
CA GLY A 215 -28.12 -9.85 14.69
C GLY A 215 -26.86 -10.41 15.37
N ALA A 216 -25.95 -11.06 14.63
CA ALA A 216 -24.77 -11.72 15.17
C ALA A 216 -23.45 -11.22 14.59
N GLU A 217 -22.38 -11.39 15.36
CA GLU A 217 -20.99 -11.35 14.89
C GLU A 217 -20.61 -12.74 14.36
N ASN A 218 -20.38 -12.84 13.05
CA ASN A 218 -20.19 -14.12 12.39
C ASN A 218 -18.72 -14.30 11.98
N PRO A 219 -18.02 -15.36 12.44
CA PRO A 219 -16.66 -15.65 12.00
C PRO A 219 -16.65 -16.11 10.54
N VAL A 220 -15.72 -15.58 9.73
CA VAL A 220 -15.51 -15.94 8.32
C VAL A 220 -14.07 -16.40 8.09
N GLN A 221 -13.90 -17.54 7.42
CA GLN A 221 -12.59 -18.15 7.18
C GLN A 221 -11.93 -17.67 5.88
N GLU A 222 -12.73 -17.36 4.87
CA GLU A 222 -12.30 -16.84 3.58
C GLU A 222 -12.86 -15.43 3.40
N TYR A 223 -11.98 -14.49 3.08
CA TYR A 223 -12.31 -13.07 2.97
C TYR A 223 -11.32 -12.38 2.03
N GLU A 224 -11.61 -11.13 1.69
CA GLU A 224 -10.66 -10.24 1.04
C GLU A 224 -10.32 -9.11 2.02
N VAL A 225 -9.05 -8.76 2.13
CA VAL A 225 -8.58 -7.61 2.91
C VAL A 225 -8.44 -6.42 1.98
N LEU A 226 -8.93 -5.26 2.40
CA LEU A 226 -8.66 -4.00 1.71
C LEU A 226 -7.19 -3.68 1.90
N CYS A 227 -6.44 -3.53 0.82
CA CYS A 227 -5.02 -3.23 0.81
C CYS A 227 -4.77 -1.95 0.03
N ASP A 228 -3.60 -1.33 0.25
CA ASP A 228 -3.08 -0.23 -0.57
C ASP A 228 -4.09 0.92 -0.79
N PHE A 229 -4.97 1.14 0.20
CA PHE A 229 -6.09 2.07 0.08
C PHE A 229 -5.74 3.40 0.76
N LEU A 230 -5.76 4.49 -0.02
CA LEU A 230 -5.48 5.85 0.43
C LEU A 230 -6.78 6.65 0.55
N GLY A 231 -7.67 6.20 1.43
CA GLY A 231 -8.92 6.91 1.69
C GLY A 231 -8.92 7.67 3.01
N GLU A 232 -9.91 8.54 3.13
CA GLU A 232 -10.17 9.33 4.32
C GLU A 232 -11.42 8.83 5.03
N TRP A 233 -11.51 9.14 6.32
CA TRP A 233 -12.71 8.90 7.10
C TRP A 233 -13.50 10.18 7.22
N ARG A 234 -14.79 10.13 6.88
CA ARG A 234 -15.69 11.28 6.94
C ARG A 234 -16.83 11.02 7.91
N ALA A 235 -16.97 11.87 8.93
CA ALA A 235 -18.12 11.83 9.83
C ALA A 235 -19.42 12.02 9.04
N THR A 236 -20.40 11.16 9.29
CA THR A 236 -21.74 11.20 8.71
C THR A 236 -22.75 10.57 9.69
N SER A 237 -24.02 10.56 9.32
CA SER A 237 -25.07 9.89 10.09
C SER A 237 -26.23 9.43 9.23
N GLY A 238 -27.00 8.47 9.74
CA GLY A 238 -28.17 7.93 9.05
C GLY A 238 -27.80 7.21 7.75
N GLY A 239 -28.62 7.39 6.72
CA GLY A 239 -28.37 6.91 5.36
C GLY A 239 -27.59 7.91 4.49
N ASN A 240 -26.93 8.92 5.06
CA ASN A 240 -26.22 9.93 4.29
C ASN A 240 -24.88 9.37 3.76
N ILE A 241 -24.88 8.96 2.50
CA ILE A 241 -23.69 8.43 1.82
C ILE A 241 -23.05 9.54 0.97
N PRO A 242 -21.82 9.98 1.30
CA PRO A 242 -21.08 10.93 0.48
C PRO A 242 -20.90 10.42 -0.97
N PRO A 243 -20.91 11.31 -1.98
CA PRO A 243 -20.73 10.89 -3.38
C PRO A 243 -19.41 10.16 -3.67
N ASN A 244 -18.38 10.40 -2.85
CA ASN A 244 -17.07 9.74 -2.94
C ASN A 244 -16.90 8.60 -1.92
N ALA A 245 -17.99 8.10 -1.33
CA ALA A 245 -17.95 6.92 -0.48
C ALA A 245 -17.60 5.66 -1.29
N VAL A 246 -16.85 4.78 -0.65
CA VAL A 246 -16.15 3.66 -1.28
C VAL A 246 -17.01 2.39 -1.13
N PRO A 247 -17.68 1.90 -2.20
CA PRO A 247 -18.53 0.73 -2.10
C PRO A 247 -17.68 -0.52 -1.86
N ALA A 248 -17.93 -1.24 -0.78
CA ALA A 248 -17.09 -2.34 -0.32
C ALA A 248 -17.79 -3.71 -0.34
N GLY A 249 -19.06 -3.74 -0.72
CA GLY A 249 -19.86 -4.96 -0.71
C GLY A 249 -21.26 -4.75 -1.24
N GLN A 250 -22.08 -5.79 -1.18
CA GLN A 250 -23.51 -5.75 -1.52
C GLN A 250 -24.30 -6.66 -0.57
N SER A 251 -25.53 -6.27 -0.21
CA SER A 251 -26.45 -7.12 0.55
C SER A 251 -26.98 -8.28 -0.28
N GLU A 252 -27.70 -9.20 0.36
CA GLU A 252 -28.42 -10.30 -0.29
C GLU A 252 -29.44 -9.85 -1.35
N ASP A 253 -29.95 -8.62 -1.22
CA ASP A 253 -30.90 -8.00 -2.16
C ASP A 253 -30.20 -7.13 -3.22
N GLY A 254 -28.87 -7.10 -3.23
CA GLY A 254 -28.06 -6.32 -4.18
C GLY A 254 -27.88 -4.84 -3.81
N GLU A 255 -28.24 -4.42 -2.60
CA GLU A 255 -27.98 -3.07 -2.12
C GLU A 255 -26.47 -2.86 -1.89
N ALA A 256 -25.91 -1.76 -2.38
CA ALA A 256 -24.50 -1.44 -2.13
C ALA A 256 -24.22 -1.21 -0.64
N LEU A 257 -23.19 -1.86 -0.12
CA LEU A 257 -22.69 -1.70 1.25
C LEU A 257 -21.36 -0.95 1.23
N TYR A 258 -21.13 -0.17 2.29
CA TYR A 258 -19.93 0.66 2.45
C TYR A 258 -19.20 0.30 3.75
N VAL A 259 -17.95 0.75 3.89
CA VAL A 259 -17.20 0.61 5.15
C VAL A 259 -17.47 1.82 6.02
N GLY A 260 -17.90 1.57 7.25
CA GLY A 260 -17.94 2.59 8.29
C GLY A 260 -17.16 2.15 9.51
N ARG A 261 -16.85 3.10 10.39
CA ARG A 261 -16.25 2.84 11.70
C ARG A 261 -16.88 3.70 12.79
N VAL A 262 -16.78 3.22 14.03
CA VAL A 262 -17.25 3.90 15.22
C VAL A 262 -16.38 3.54 16.41
N VAL A 263 -16.29 4.43 17.39
CA VAL A 263 -15.71 4.11 18.70
C VAL A 263 -16.77 3.46 19.57
N HIS A 264 -16.55 2.22 20.00
CA HIS A 264 -17.42 1.48 20.91
C HIS A 264 -16.58 0.76 21.97
N ASP A 265 -16.93 0.94 23.24
CA ASP A 265 -16.23 0.35 24.39
C ASP A 265 -14.70 0.53 24.38
N GLY A 266 -14.24 1.70 23.91
CA GLY A 266 -12.82 2.05 23.83
C GLY A 266 -12.09 1.53 22.59
N SER A 267 -12.73 0.72 21.76
CA SER A 267 -12.20 0.26 20.46
C SER A 267 -12.75 1.11 19.32
N LEU A 268 -11.89 1.50 18.38
CA LEU A 268 -12.30 2.03 17.09
C LEU A 268 -12.48 0.84 16.14
N THR A 269 -13.72 0.49 15.79
CA THR A 269 -14.02 -0.73 15.02
C THR A 269 -14.79 -0.44 13.75
N VAL A 270 -14.53 -1.26 12.73
CA VAL A 270 -15.12 -1.17 11.39
C VAL A 270 -16.29 -2.13 11.21
N GLY A 271 -17.15 -1.84 10.24
CA GLY A 271 -18.30 -2.68 9.88
C GLY A 271 -18.98 -2.24 8.58
N LYS A 272 -20.19 -2.75 8.34
CA LYS A 272 -20.97 -2.47 7.14
C LYS A 272 -21.91 -1.28 7.36
N VAL A 273 -21.89 -0.29 6.47
CA VAL A 273 -22.92 0.74 6.38
C VAL A 273 -23.96 0.27 5.37
N GLN A 274 -25.21 0.23 5.80
CA GLN A 274 -26.34 -0.12 4.94
C GLN A 274 -27.26 1.10 4.75
N PRO A 275 -27.22 1.75 3.58
CA PRO A 275 -27.90 3.03 3.35
C PRO A 275 -29.41 3.00 3.64
N SER A 276 -30.10 1.95 3.20
CA SER A 276 -31.55 1.78 3.36
C SER A 276 -32.00 1.63 4.81
N HIS A 277 -31.14 1.07 5.66
CA HIS A 277 -31.37 0.95 7.10
C HIS A 277 -30.92 2.21 7.85
N GLY A 278 -30.06 3.02 7.23
CA GLY A 278 -29.56 4.27 7.78
C GLY A 278 -28.63 4.09 8.98
N VAL A 279 -27.88 3.00 9.02
CA VAL A 279 -26.97 2.68 10.14
C VAL A 279 -25.67 2.03 9.66
N LEU A 280 -24.62 2.18 10.49
CA LEU A 280 -23.46 1.31 10.53
C LEU A 280 -23.77 0.11 11.43
N TYR A 281 -23.50 -1.10 10.96
CA TYR A 281 -23.48 -2.31 11.77
C TYR A 281 -22.04 -2.79 11.98
N ILE A 282 -21.64 -3.01 13.24
CA ILE A 282 -20.35 -3.61 13.59
C ILE A 282 -20.54 -5.02 14.17
N PRO A 283 -19.66 -5.98 13.83
CA PRO A 283 -19.53 -7.21 14.59
C PRO A 283 -18.79 -6.91 15.90
N TYR A 284 -19.40 -7.15 17.07
CA TYR A 284 -18.76 -6.94 18.36
C TYR A 284 -19.37 -7.81 19.46
N GLY A 285 -18.54 -8.51 20.23
CA GLY A 285 -18.98 -9.25 21.42
C GLY A 285 -19.99 -10.37 21.13
N GLY A 286 -19.91 -10.98 19.95
CA GLY A 286 -20.88 -12.00 19.50
C GLY A 286 -22.16 -11.43 18.88
N GLN A 287 -22.33 -10.10 18.82
CA GLN A 287 -23.56 -9.45 18.33
C GLN A 287 -23.29 -8.53 17.13
N GLU A 288 -24.34 -8.27 16.36
CA GLU A 288 -24.39 -7.18 15.39
C GLU A 288 -24.97 -5.94 16.08
N LEU A 289 -24.14 -4.92 16.27
CA LEU A 289 -24.53 -3.66 16.93
C LEU A 289 -24.71 -2.55 15.90
N SER A 290 -25.77 -1.75 16.02
CA SER A 290 -26.12 -0.69 15.07
C SER A 290 -25.88 0.72 15.60
N PHE A 291 -25.35 1.61 14.76
CA PHE A 291 -25.03 3.00 15.10
C PHE A 291 -25.55 3.96 14.01
N THR A 292 -26.20 5.04 14.43
CA THR A 292 -26.70 6.08 13.52
C THR A 292 -25.66 7.13 13.20
N ASP A 293 -24.66 7.34 14.06
CA ASP A 293 -23.58 8.31 13.89
C ASP A 293 -22.26 7.55 13.76
N TYR A 294 -21.53 7.79 12.68
CA TYR A 294 -20.35 7.01 12.32
C TYR A 294 -19.43 7.79 11.36
N GLU A 295 -18.22 7.29 11.16
CA GLU A 295 -17.37 7.73 10.06
C GLU A 295 -17.49 6.75 8.90
N ILE A 296 -17.58 7.24 7.66
CA ILE A 296 -17.62 6.44 6.44
C ILE A 296 -16.32 6.60 5.66
N LEU A 297 -15.86 5.51 5.05
CA LEU A 297 -14.65 5.49 4.24
C LEU A 297 -14.90 6.12 2.86
N VAL A 298 -14.08 7.10 2.48
CA VAL A 298 -14.19 7.84 1.21
C VAL A 298 -12.84 7.84 0.46
N SER A 299 -12.88 8.00 -0.86
CA SER A 299 -11.71 8.17 -1.75
C SER A 299 -11.53 9.61 -2.22
#